data_AF-A0A5B8Z4B9-F1
#
_entry.id   AF-A0A5B8Z4B9-F1
#
_cell.length_a   1.000
_cell.length_b   1.000
_cell.length_c   1.000
_cell.angle_alpha   90.00
_cell.angle_beta   90.00
_cell.angle_gamma   90.00
#
_symmetry.space_group_name_H-M   'P 1'
#
loop_
_entity.id
_entity.type
_entity.pdbx_description
1 polymer ?
#
loop_
_entity_poly.entity_id
_entity_poly.type
_entity_poly.pdbx_seq_one_letter_code
_entity_poly.pdbx_strand_id
1 'polypeptide(L)' 'MSDKKKEIIKTWILIIMIVCLIGAFILFFLGQYKIALGLGGVFTTIATFISQWTHDKNADYIYRNSQKNNHHKW' A
#
# COMPACT_ATOMS: atom_id res chain seq x y z
N MET A 1 1.12 19.18 3.99
CA MET A 1 1.72 18.35 2.90
C MET A 1 0.81 18.46 1.70
N SER A 2 1.23 19.15 0.63
CA SER A 2 0.37 19.38 -0.53
C SER A 2 -0.07 18.05 -1.14
N ASP A 3 -1.31 17.98 -1.65
CA ASP A 3 -1.87 16.74 -2.19
C ASP A 3 -1.00 16.13 -3.29
N LYS A 4 -0.31 16.97 -4.07
CA LYS A 4 0.73 16.55 -5.04
C LYS A 4 1.84 15.70 -4.41
N LYS A 5 2.32 16.05 -3.20
CA LYS A 5 3.37 15.29 -2.51
C LYS A 5 2.86 13.92 -2.04
N LYS A 6 1.56 13.78 -1.73
CA LYS A 6 0.97 12.50 -1.32
C LYS A 6 0.87 11.53 -2.48
N GLU A 7 0.49 12.01 -3.67
CA GLU A 7 0.42 11.16 -4.87
C GLU A 7 1.79 10.65 -5.30
N ILE A 8 2.81 11.53 -5.29
CA ILE A 8 4.20 11.13 -5.60
C ILE A 8 4.68 10.02 -4.66
N ILE A 9 4.39 10.14 -3.35
CA ILE A 9 4.77 9.13 -2.36
C ILE A 9 4.03 7.82 -2.57
N LYS A 10 2.73 7.85 -2.89
CA LYS A 10 1.98 6.64 -3.25
C LYS A 10 2.60 5.93 -4.45
N THR A 11 2.92 6.68 -5.50
CA THR A 11 3.54 6.12 -6.72
C THR A 11 4.91 5.51 -6.43
N TRP A 12 5.74 6.20 -5.64
CA TRP A 12 7.05 5.68 -5.22
C TRP A 12 6.94 4.39 -4.39
N ILE A 13 6.00 4.34 -3.46
CA ILE A 13 5.71 3.15 -2.65
C ILE A 13 5.31 1.96 -3.54
N LEU A 14 4.45 2.18 -4.53
CA LEU A 14 4.04 1.13 -5.47
C LEU A 14 5.21 0.60 -6.30
N ILE A 15 6.05 1.51 -6.81
CA ILE A 15 7.25 1.12 -7.56
C ILE A 15 8.18 0.27 -6.69
N ILE A 16 8.43 0.69 -5.45
CA ILE A 16 9.26 -0.06 -4.50
C ILE A 16 8.68 -1.45 -4.22
N MET A 17 7.35 -1.57 -4.06
CA MET A 17 6.69 -2.87 -3.87
C MET A 17 6.91 -3.81 -5.05
N ILE A 18 6.75 -3.31 -6.28
CA ILE A 18 6.93 -4.12 -7.50
C ILE A 18 8.40 -4.58 -7.63
N VAL A 19 9.36 -3.68 -7.41
CA VAL A 19 10.78 -4.00 -7.47
C VAL A 19 11.18 -5.00 -6.40
N CYS A 20 10.67 -4.86 -5.17
CA CYS A 20 10.88 -5.83 -4.09
C CYS A 20 10.31 -7.21 -4.44
N LEU A 21 9.13 -7.27 -5.06
CA LEU A 21 8.51 -8.53 -5.47
C LEU A 21 9.37 -9.27 -6.50
N ILE A 22 9.82 -8.55 -7.54
CA ILE A 22 10.68 -9.10 -8.59
C ILE A 22 12.03 -9.54 -8.00
N GLY A 23 12.62 -8.72 -7.12
CA GLY A 23 13.88 -9.04 -6.44
C GLY A 23 13.78 -10.29 -5.56
N ALA A 24 12.70 -10.43 -4.80
CA ALA A 24 12.44 -11.61 -3.98
C ALA A 24 12.28 -12.87 -4.85
N PHE A 25 11.61 -12.75 -6.00
CA PHE A 25 11.48 -13.84 -6.96
C PHE A 25 12.85 -14.28 -7.50
N ILE A 26 13.69 -13.34 -7.95
CA ILE A 26 15.04 -13.63 -8.43
C ILE A 26 15.90 -14.31 -7.35
N LEU A 27 15.88 -13.79 -6.11
CA LEU A 27 16.62 -14.34 -4.98
C LEU A 27 16.19 -15.77 -4.61
N PHE A 28 14.90 -16.08 -4.79
CA PHE A 28 14.36 -17.42 -4.61
C PHE A 28 14.98 -18.40 -5.63
N PHE A 29 15.08 -18.02 -6.91
CA PHE A 29 15.73 -18.84 -7.94
C PHE A 29 17.25 -18.95 -7.77
N LEU A 30 17.90 -17.97 -7.15
CA LEU A 30 19.32 -18.06 -6.76
C LEU A 30 19.57 -19.02 -5.58
N GLY A 31 18.53 -19.64 -5.00
CA GLY A 31 18.66 -20.56 -3.87
C GLY A 31 18.92 -19.87 -2.53
N GLN A 32 18.77 -18.55 -2.45
CA GLN A 32 18.97 -17.75 -1.23
C GLN A 32 17.69 -17.75 -0.37
N TYR A 33 17.17 -18.93 -0.05
CA TYR A 33 15.84 -19.11 0.56
C TYR A 33 15.66 -18.37 1.90
N LYS A 34 16.71 -18.28 2.73
CA LYS A 34 16.65 -17.54 4.00
C LYS A 34 16.47 -16.04 3.80
N ILE A 35 17.18 -15.48 2.82
CA ILE A 35 17.09 -14.06 2.46
C ILE A 35 15.75 -13.79 1.78
N ALA A 36 15.30 -14.68 0.89
CA ALA A 36 14.01 -14.60 0.22
C ALA A 36 12.84 -14.65 1.22
N LEU A 37 12.90 -15.52 2.24
CA LEU A 37 11.91 -15.56 3.32
C LEU A 37 11.89 -14.27 4.15
N GLY A 38 13.07 -13.74 4.50
CA GLY A 38 13.17 -12.45 5.19
C GLY A 38 12.58 -11.31 4.38
N LEU A 39 12.93 -11.21 3.10
CA LEU A 39 12.39 -10.20 2.18
C LEU A 39 10.88 -10.36 1.95
N GLY A 40 10.41 -11.59 1.82
CA GLY A 40 8.98 -11.90 1.70
C GLY A 40 8.19 -11.44 2.93
N GLY A 41 8.68 -11.73 4.14
CA GLY A 41 8.04 -11.28 5.38
C GLY A 41 7.99 -9.76 5.51
N VAL A 42 9.09 -9.07 5.18
CA VAL A 42 9.14 -7.59 5.15
C VAL A 42 8.14 -7.04 4.13
N PHE A 43 8.09 -7.62 2.94
CA PHE A 43 7.14 -7.24 1.89
C PHE A 43 5.69 -7.40 2.37
N THR A 44 5.33 -8.55 2.95
CA THR A 44 3.98 -8.80 3.46
C THR A 44 3.59 -7.81 4.56
N THR A 45 4.53 -7.44 5.44
CA THR A 45 4.29 -6.48 6.52
C THR A 45 3.98 -5.09 5.96
N ILE A 46 4.79 -4.62 5.01
CA ILE A 46 4.60 -3.32 4.35
C ILE A 46 3.30 -3.31 3.54
N ALA A 47 3.01 -4.38 2.80
CA ALA A 47 1.77 -4.52 2.03
C ALA A 47 0.53 -4.46 2.95
N THR A 48 0.58 -5.13 4.10
CA THR A 48 -0.52 -5.13 5.07
C THR A 48 -0.73 -3.74 5.66
N PHE A 49 0.35 -3.03 6.01
CA PHE A 49 0.29 -1.66 6.53
C PHE A 49 -0.31 -0.68 5.51
N ILE A 50 0.11 -0.77 4.25
CA ILE A 50 -0.44 0.05 3.16
C ILE A 50 -1.92 -0.28 2.91
N SER A 51 -2.29 -1.56 2.97
CA SER A 51 -3.67 -2.01 2.82
C SER A 51 -4.57 -1.42 3.90
N GLN A 52 -4.15 -1.51 5.17
CA GLN A 52 -4.88 -0.91 6.29
C GLN A 52 -4.98 0.60 6.16
N TRP A 53 -3.88 1.30 5.86
CA TRP A 53 -3.89 2.74 5.67
C TRP A 53 -4.81 3.18 4.53
N THR A 54 -4.86 2.41 3.44
CA THR A 54 -5.76 2.66 2.31
C THR A 54 -7.21 2.38 2.70
N HIS A 55 -7.48 1.32 3.47
CA HIS A 55 -8.82 0.99 3.96
C HIS A 55 -9.37 2.09 4.86
N ASP A 56 -8.59 2.58 5.83
CA ASP A 56 -9.00 3.69 6.70
C ASP A 56 -9.34 4.95 5.91
N LYS A 57 -8.53 5.29 4.90
CA LYS A 57 -8.80 6.45 4.04
C LYS A 57 -10.03 6.26 3.16
N ASN A 58 -10.30 5.04 2.72
CA ASN A 58 -11.49 4.73 1.95
C ASN A 58 -12.75 4.74 2.81
N ALA A 59 -12.69 4.19 4.03
CA ALA A 59 -13.79 4.21 4.98
C ALA A 59 -14.17 5.65 5.36
N ASP A 60 -13.18 6.50 5.62
CA ASP A 60 -13.38 7.93 5.88
C ASP A 60 -13.97 8.66 4.65
N TYR A 61 -13.52 8.31 3.44
CA TYR A 61 -14.07 8.87 2.20
C TYR A 61 -15.56 8.50 2.01
N ILE A 62 -15.92 7.23 2.21
CA ILE A 62 -17.31 6.76 2.11
C ILE A 62 -18.17 7.40 3.21
N TYR A 63 -17.68 7.46 4.45
CA TYR A 63 -18.40 8.07 5.56
C TYR A 63 -18.69 9.55 5.30
N ARG A 64 -17.67 10.31 4.86
CA ARG A 64 -17.81 11.73 4.53
C ARG A 64 -18.73 11.97 3.33
N ASN A 65 -18.71 11.08 2.34
CA ASN A 65 -19.60 11.18 1.18
C ASN A 65 -21.05 10.80 1.52
N SER A 66 -21.25 9.82 2.40
CA SER A 66 -22.57 9.44 2.93
C SER A 66 -23.20 10.56 3.77
N GLN A 67 -22.42 11.20 4.65
CA GLN A 67 -22.85 12.39 5.40
C GLN A 67 -23.21 13.56 4.48
N LYS A 68 -22.39 13.83 3.45
CA LYS A 68 -22.66 14.91 2.48
C LYS A 68 -23.94 14.67 1.65
N ASN A 69 -24.20 13.43 1.25
CA ASN A 69 -25.44 13.07 0.55
C ASN A 69 -26.68 13.11 1.44
N ASN A 70 -26.56 12.79 2.73
CA ASN A 70 -27.67 12.92 3.68
C ASN A 70 -27.99 14.37 4.03
N HIS A 71 -27.01 15.28 3.99
CA HIS A 71 -27.22 16.71 4.23
C HIS A 71 -27.92 17.44 3.07
N HIS A 72 -27.95 16.85 1.88
CA HIS A 72 -28.72 17.35 0.72
C HIS A 72 -30.15 16.79 0.66
N LYS A 73 -30.51 15.90 1.58
CA LYS A 73 -31.81 15.23 1.63
C LYS A 73 -32.80 15.89 2.61
N TRP A 74 -32.40 17.00 3.25
CA TRP A 74 -33.24 17.85 4.09
C TRP A 74 -33.27 19.26 3.51
#